data_AF-A0A2P7AXT3-F1
#
_entry.id   AF-A0A2P7AXT3-F1
#
_cell.length_a   1.000
_cell.length_b   1.000
_cell.length_c   1.000
_cell.angle_alpha   90.00
_cell.angle_beta   90.00
_cell.angle_gamma   90.00
#
_symmetry.space_group_name_H-M   'P 1'
#
loop_
_entity.id
_entity.type
_entity.pdbx_description
1 polymer ?
#
loop_
_entity_poly.entity_id
_entity_poly.type
_entity_poly.pdbx_seq_one_letter_code
_entity_poly.pdbx_strand_id
1 'polypeptide(L)'
;MLLDEPGSDLPGLVREECRDLLAQIGEKTVRIQTKTRRIKEVAAETDTTRRLQTMPRVGPIVALAVEAFTPAMASFKRGRDFAGSSPSHRFRLQ
;
A
#
# COMPACT_ATOMS: atom_id res chain seq x y z
N MET A 1 0.55 -29.51 1.44
CA MET A 1 0.48 -28.55 2.56
C MET A 1 0.10 -29.35 3.81
N LEU A 2 0.46 -28.96 5.04
CA LEU A 2 0.17 -29.78 6.25
C LEU A 2 -1.33 -30.16 6.39
N LEU A 3 -2.22 -29.37 5.79
CA LEU A 3 -3.67 -29.62 5.74
C LEU A 3 -4.10 -30.69 4.72
N ASP A 4 -3.23 -31.13 3.83
CA ASP A 4 -3.49 -32.13 2.78
C ASP A 4 -2.74 -33.44 3.02
N GLU A 5 -1.84 -33.49 4.02
CA GLU A 5 -1.07 -34.69 4.36
C GLU A 5 -1.99 -35.73 5.03
N PRO A 6 -2.12 -36.94 4.45
CA PRO A 6 -2.82 -38.05 5.07
C PRO A 6 -1.99 -38.55 6.25
N GLY A 7 -2.41 -38.20 7.47
CA GLY A 7 -1.70 -38.53 8.72
C GLY A 7 -1.34 -37.33 9.59
N SER A 8 -1.72 -36.11 9.23
CA SER A 8 -1.58 -34.99 10.19
C SER A 8 -2.61 -35.13 11.31
N ASP A 9 -2.14 -35.17 12.56
CA ASP A 9 -2.93 -35.27 13.81
C ASP A 9 -3.82 -34.05 14.09
N LEU A 10 -4.06 -33.21 13.08
CA LEU A 10 -4.86 -32.01 13.20
C LEU A 10 -6.36 -32.38 13.20
N PRO A 11 -7.13 -32.00 14.25
CA PRO A 11 -8.57 -32.19 14.27
C PRO A 11 -9.24 -31.56 13.05
N GLY A 12 -10.32 -32.18 12.56
CA GLY A 12 -11.04 -31.74 11.36
C GLY A 12 -11.43 -30.26 11.38
N LEU A 13 -11.95 -29.78 12.52
CA LEU A 13 -12.32 -28.38 12.72
C LEU A 13 -11.14 -27.42 12.50
N VAL A 14 -9.97 -27.73 13.06
CA VAL A 14 -8.77 -26.87 12.89
C VAL A 14 -8.35 -26.83 11.42
N ARG A 15 -8.50 -27.95 10.70
CA ARG A 15 -8.18 -28.04 9.28
C ARG A 15 -9.13 -27.21 8.42
N GLU A 16 -10.42 -27.21 8.75
CA GLU A 16 -11.44 -26.37 8.09
C GLU A 16 -11.15 -24.89 8.32
N GLU A 17 -10.96 -24.46 9.57
CA GLU A 17 -10.60 -23.08 9.89
C GLU A 17 -9.32 -22.63 9.18
N CYS A 18 -8.29 -23.48 9.13
CA CYS A 18 -7.05 -23.15 8.42
C CYS A 18 -7.27 -23.00 6.91
N ARG A 19 -8.13 -23.83 6.30
CA ARG A 19 -8.48 -23.69 4.87
C ARG A 19 -9.22 -22.39 4.60
N ASP A 20 -10.16 -22.02 5.46
CA ASP A 20 -10.91 -20.77 5.34
C ASP A 20 -9.99 -19.55 5.47
N LEU A 21 -9.04 -19.58 6.42
CA LEU A 21 -8.03 -18.53 6.54
C LEU A 21 -7.16 -18.42 5.28
N LEU A 22 -6.77 -19.55 4.68
CA LEU A 22 -5.97 -19.54 3.45
C LEU A 22 -6.76 -19.02 2.26
N ALA A 23 -8.04 -19.38 2.13
CA ALA A 23 -8.93 -18.82 1.12
C ALA A 23 -9.05 -17.30 1.29
N GLN A 24 -9.24 -16.83 2.52
CA GLN A 24 -9.28 -15.41 2.85
C GLN A 24 -7.98 -14.68 2.54
N ILE A 25 -6.82 -15.29 2.83
CA ILE A 25 -5.51 -14.72 2.50
C ILE A 25 -5.36 -14.62 0.98
N GLY A 26 -5.76 -15.65 0.24
CA GLY A 26 -5.75 -15.63 -1.23
C GLY A 26 -6.58 -14.48 -1.79
N GLU A 27 -7.85 -14.37 -1.37
CA GLU A 27 -8.74 -13.29 -1.80
C GLU A 27 -8.17 -11.90 -1.49
N LYS A 28 -7.70 -11.69 -0.25
CA LYS A 28 -7.12 -10.41 0.18
C LYS A 28 -5.85 -10.08 -0.60
N THR A 29 -5.02 -11.08 -0.89
CA THR A 29 -3.80 -10.91 -1.69
C THR A 29 -4.12 -10.41 -3.10
N VAL A 30 -5.09 -11.02 -3.78
CA VAL A 30 -5.54 -10.58 -5.11
C VAL A 30 -6.06 -9.14 -5.07
N ARG A 31 -6.85 -8.79 -4.05
CA ARG A 31 -7.38 -7.42 -3.87
C ARG A 31 -6.27 -6.41 -3.62
N ILE A 32 -5.26 -6.75 -2.82
CA ILE A 32 -4.07 -5.90 -2.57
C ILE A 32 -3.29 -5.69 -3.86
N GLN A 33 -3.02 -6.75 -4.63
CA GLN A 33 -2.30 -6.66 -5.90
C GLN A 33 -3.04 -5.76 -6.89
N THR A 34 -4.36 -5.91 -6.99
CA THR A 34 -5.21 -5.08 -7.85
C THR A 34 -5.12 -3.60 -7.47
N LYS A 35 -5.25 -3.27 -6.17
CA LYS A 35 -5.13 -1.89 -5.69
C LYS A 35 -3.72 -1.34 -5.89
N THR A 36 -2.70 -2.16 -5.68
CA THR A 36 -1.29 -1.78 -5.88
C THR A 36 -1.03 -1.43 -7.33
N ARG A 37 -1.58 -2.18 -8.30
CA ARG A 37 -1.49 -1.86 -9.72
C ARG A 37 -2.11 -0.50 -10.03
N ARG A 38 -3.34 -0.26 -9.55
CA ARG A 38 -4.02 1.04 -9.72
C ARG A 38 -3.22 2.21 -9.14
N ILE A 39 -2.63 2.04 -7.95
CA ILE A 39 -1.78 3.06 -7.34
C ILE A 39 -0.57 3.37 -8.23
N LYS A 40 0.06 2.35 -8.83
CA LYS A 40 1.18 2.56 -9.75
C LYS A 40 0.78 3.32 -11.01
N GLU A 41 -0.40 3.02 -11.55
CA GLU A 41 -0.96 3.72 -12.72
C GLU A 41 -1.20 5.20 -12.40
N VAL A 42 -1.96 5.49 -11.34
CA VAL A 42 -2.24 6.87 -10.91
C VAL A 42 -0.95 7.62 -10.57
N ALA A 43 0.01 6.99 -9.89
CA ALA A 43 1.29 7.61 -9.57
C ALA A 43 2.17 7.88 -10.81
N ALA A 44 1.87 7.30 -11.98
CA ALA A 44 2.57 7.58 -13.22
C ALA A 44 1.94 8.75 -14.01
N GLU A 45 0.71 9.15 -13.67
CA GLU A 45 -0.06 10.17 -14.39
C GLU A 45 0.33 11.61 -14.01
N THR A 46 0.78 11.86 -12.77
CA THR A 46 1.16 13.21 -12.34
C THR A 46 2.67 13.43 -12.42
N ASP A 47 3.08 14.58 -12.98
CA ASP A 47 4.51 14.95 -13.09
C ASP A 47 5.18 15.07 -11.70
N THR A 48 4.40 15.45 -10.69
CA THR A 48 4.79 15.55 -9.29
C THR A 48 5.15 14.19 -8.70
N THR A 49 4.29 13.16 -8.80
CA THR A 49 4.62 11.81 -8.31
C THR A 49 5.71 11.16 -9.13
N ARG A 50 5.77 11.39 -10.44
CA ARG A 50 6.83 10.86 -11.30
C ARG A 50 8.19 11.40 -10.90
N ARG A 51 8.29 12.70 -10.58
CA ARG A 51 9.53 13.30 -10.07
C ARG A 51 9.90 12.77 -8.69
N LEU A 52 8.93 12.63 -7.78
CA LEU A 52 9.17 12.02 -6.46
C LEU A 52 9.74 10.61 -6.58
N GLN A 53 9.29 9.81 -7.55
CA GLN A 53 9.79 8.45 -7.78
C GLN A 53 11.27 8.37 -8.23
N THR A 54 11.86 9.48 -8.68
CA THR A 54 13.29 9.53 -9.02
C THR A 54 14.18 9.65 -7.78
N MET A 55 13.59 9.93 -6.61
CA MET A 55 14.32 10.01 -5.35
C MET A 55 14.63 8.61 -4.80
N PRO A 56 15.83 8.38 -4.22
CA PRO A 56 16.17 7.11 -3.61
C PRO A 56 15.13 6.69 -2.55
N ARG A 57 14.67 5.43 -2.61
CA ARG A 57 13.67 4.81 -1.72
C ARG A 57 12.23 5.35 -1.86
N VAL A 58 11.96 6.25 -2.79
CA VAL A 58 10.60 6.75 -3.07
C VAL A 58 10.02 5.97 -4.24
N GLY A 59 9.24 4.94 -3.96
CA GLY A 59 8.49 4.19 -4.97
C GLY A 59 7.10 4.79 -5.25
N PRO A 60 6.33 4.25 -6.21
CA PRO A 60 5.02 4.77 -6.60
C PRO A 60 4.03 4.98 -5.45
N ILE A 61 3.97 4.04 -4.49
CA ILE A 61 3.08 4.13 -3.33
C ILE A 61 3.50 5.30 -2.42
N VAL A 62 4.81 5.44 -2.17
CA VAL A 62 5.35 6.50 -1.31
C VAL A 62 5.20 7.85 -1.99
N ALA A 63 5.44 7.94 -3.30
CA ALA A 63 5.26 9.16 -4.08
C ALA A 63 3.81 9.63 -4.04
N LEU A 64 2.84 8.73 -4.25
CA LEU A 64 1.42 9.07 -4.18
C LEU A 64 1.01 9.49 -2.77
N ALA A 65 1.48 8.80 -1.74
CA ALA A 65 1.19 9.18 -0.35
C ALA A 65 1.77 10.56 -0.02
N VAL A 66 2.99 10.84 -0.47
CA VAL A 66 3.62 12.16 -0.34
C VAL A 66 2.74 13.20 -1.03
N GLU A 67 2.40 13.04 -2.30
CA GLU A 67 1.56 14.01 -3.02
C GLU A 67 0.19 14.22 -2.35
N ALA A 68 -0.50 13.15 -1.97
CA ALA A 68 -1.85 13.22 -1.41
C ALA A 68 -1.90 13.89 -0.02
N PHE A 69 -0.84 13.76 0.77
CA PHE A 69 -0.81 14.24 2.15
C PHE A 69 0.04 15.47 2.35
N THR A 70 0.64 16.03 1.30
CA THR A 70 1.54 17.17 1.45
C THR A 70 0.95 18.46 0.91
N PRO A 71 1.19 19.59 1.61
CA PRO A 71 0.88 20.90 1.08
C PRO A 71 1.56 21.11 -0.28
N ALA A 72 0.94 21.89 -1.16
CA ALA A 72 1.47 22.17 -2.50
C ALA A 72 2.95 22.56 -2.43
N MET A 73 3.83 21.88 -3.18
CA MET A 73 5.30 22.02 -3.07
C MET A 73 5.83 23.47 -3.11
N ALA A 74 5.09 24.40 -3.72
CA ALA A 74 5.37 25.84 -3.70
C ALA A 74 5.38 26.47 -2.29
N SER A 75 4.74 25.83 -1.30
CA SER A 75 4.73 26.29 0.09
C SER A 75 6.02 25.98 0.85
N PHE A 76 6.90 25.13 0.29
CA PHE A 76 8.17 24.75 0.93
C PHE A 76 9.36 25.38 0.20
N LYS A 77 10.21 26.10 0.94
CA LYS A 77 11.43 26.72 0.38
C LYS A 77 12.54 25.70 0.12
N ARG A 78 12.63 24.63 0.93
CA ARG A 78 13.62 23.56 0.81
C ARG A 78 13.00 22.20 1.14
N GLY A 79 13.52 21.13 0.56
CA GLY A 79 13.05 19.75 0.83
C GLY A 79 13.22 19.29 2.29
N ARG A 80 13.99 20.00 3.13
CA ARG A 80 14.05 19.75 4.58
C ARG A 80 12.88 20.38 5.35
N ASP A 81 12.27 21.42 4.82
CA ASP A 81 11.10 22.07 5.43
C ASP A 81 9.86 21.17 5.31
N PHE A 82 9.86 20.27 4.33
CA PHE A 82 8.89 19.20 4.14
C PHE A 82 8.94 18.14 5.26
N ALA A 83 10.14 17.71 5.67
CA ALA A 83 10.35 16.67 6.69
C ALA A 83 9.93 17.11 8.11
N GLY A 84 9.77 18.41 8.33
CA GLY A 84 9.28 18.99 9.59
C GLY A 84 7.77 19.27 9.60
N SER A 85 7.06 19.03 8.50
CA SER A 85 5.61 19.27 8.43
C SER A 85 4.85 18.11 9.07
N SER A 86 4.35 18.33 10.29
CA SER A 86 3.41 17.43 10.95
C SER A 86 2.07 17.47 10.20
N PRO A 87 1.39 16.33 9.97
CA PRO A 87 0.15 16.28 9.20
C PRO A 87 -1.03 16.82 10.03
N SER A 88 -1.16 18.14 10.10
CA SER A 88 -2.34 18.79 10.65
C SER A 88 -3.44 18.86 9.58
N HIS A 89 -4.28 17.81 9.58
CA HIS A 89 -5.67 17.78 9.10
C HIS A 89 -6.00 18.54 7.80
N ARG A 90 -6.19 17.81 6.69
CA ARG A 90 -7.43 17.89 5.88
C ARG A 90 -7.53 16.79 4.81
N PHE A 91 -8.18 15.67 5.15
CA PHE A 91 -8.82 14.84 4.13
C PHE A 91 -10.06 15.59 3.64
N ARG A 92 -10.00 16.13 2.41
CA ARG A 92 -11.22 16.46 1.65
C ARG A 92 -11.03 15.87 0.26
N LEU A 93 -11.63 14.70 0.06
CA LEU A 93 -11.88 14.13 -1.25
C LEU A 93 -12.95 15.00 -1.92
N GLN A 94 -12.57 15.72 -2.98
CA GLN A 94 -13.43 16.00 -4.13
C GLN A 94 -12.63 15.66 -5.39
#